data_AF-A0A2M7W5U5-F1
#
_entry.id   AF-A0A2M7W5U5-F1
#
_cell.length_a   1.000
_cell.length_b   1.000
_cell.length_c   1.000
_cell.angle_alpha   90.00
_cell.angle_beta   90.00
_cell.angle_gamma   90.00
#
_symmetry.space_group_name_H-M   'P 1'
#
loop_
_entity.id
_entity.type
_entity.pdbx_description
1 polymer ?
#
loop_
_entity_poly.entity_id
_entity_poly.type
_entity_poly.pdbx_seq_one_letter_code
_entity_poly.pdbx_strand_id
1 'polypeptide(L)'
;MIKRNWHYLDAKDQILGRFCTQVARLLIGKQKVDYLPNLDGGDYVVVTNSDLVKVTGKKELNKFYYSHSNYPGGFKQISVHEQRVKDSRRLIVHAVSKMLPKNKLRADRLQRLKVFKGSEQPYAQK
;
A
#
# COMPACT_ATOMS: atom_id res chain seq x y z
N MET A 1 21.25 16.82 -2.59
CA MET A 1 20.90 15.80 -1.56
C MET A 1 19.39 15.59 -1.60
N ILE A 2 18.90 14.34 -1.63
CA ILE A 2 17.45 14.05 -1.71
C ILE A 2 16.81 14.31 -0.34
N LYS A 3 15.95 15.32 -0.23
CA LYS A 3 15.14 15.57 0.98
C LYS A 3 13.86 14.74 0.90
N ARG A 4 13.56 13.99 1.96
CA ARG A 4 12.35 13.16 2.06
C ARG A 4 11.52 13.62 3.25
N ASN A 5 10.24 13.84 3.01
CA ASN A 5 9.26 14.23 4.02
C ASN A 5 8.50 13.00 4.52
N TRP A 6 7.83 13.14 5.66
CA TRP A 6 6.90 12.15 6.19
C TRP A 6 5.47 12.59 5.91
N HIS A 7 4.66 11.68 5.39
CA HIS A 7 3.22 11.90 5.16
C HIS A 7 2.42 10.92 6.00
N TYR A 8 1.44 11.44 6.73
CA TYR A 8 0.53 10.65 7.56
C TYR A 8 -0.85 10.67 6.93
N LEU A 9 -1.36 9.50 6.55
CA LEU A 9 -2.63 9.35 5.85
C LEU A 9 -3.56 8.40 6.59
N ASP A 10 -4.79 8.83 6.81
CA ASP A 10 -5.83 8.00 7.40
C ASP A 10 -6.59 7.22 6.30
N ALA A 11 -6.65 5.90 6.42
CA ALA A 11 -7.40 5.04 5.49
C ALA A 11 -8.88 4.89 5.85
N LYS A 12 -9.34 5.45 6.98
CA LYS A 12 -10.74 5.38 7.43
C LYS A 12 -11.69 5.94 6.39
N ASP A 13 -12.72 5.16 6.06
CA ASP A 13 -13.77 5.48 5.08
C ASP A 13 -13.28 5.75 3.64
N GLN A 14 -11.98 5.57 3.38
CA GLN A 14 -11.40 5.79 2.06
C GLN A 14 -11.63 4.60 1.14
N ILE A 15 -11.87 4.87 -0.16
CA ILE A 15 -11.98 3.81 -1.17
C ILE A 15 -10.57 3.30 -1.49
N LEU A 16 -10.32 2.00 -1.25
CA LEU A 16 -9.01 1.36 -1.36
C LEU A 16 -8.22 1.77 -2.62
N GLY A 17 -8.83 1.68 -3.80
CA GLY A 17 -8.15 2.00 -5.06
C GLY A 17 -7.74 3.47 -5.19
N ARG A 18 -8.64 4.39 -4.84
CA ARG A 18 -8.39 5.84 -4.93
C ARG A 18 -7.31 6.25 -3.93
N PHE A 19 -7.42 5.74 -2.70
CA PHE A 19 -6.45 5.96 -1.64
C PHE A 19 -5.05 5.45 -2.01
N CYS A 20 -4.93 4.19 -2.45
CA CYS A 20 -3.65 3.61 -2.83
C CYS A 20 -2.98 4.35 -3.99
N THR A 21 -3.76 4.97 -4.89
CA THR A 21 -3.21 5.77 -6.01
C THR A 21 -2.50 7.01 -5.49
N GLN A 22 -3.07 7.69 -4.49
CA GLN A 22 -2.44 8.86 -3.86
C GLN A 22 -1.16 8.45 -3.13
N VAL A 23 -1.21 7.37 -2.36
CA VAL A 23 -0.04 6.80 -1.65
C VAL A 23 1.09 6.47 -2.65
N ALA A 24 0.78 5.80 -3.76
CA ALA A 24 1.79 5.44 -4.76
C ALA A 24 2.47 6.68 -5.39
N ARG A 25 1.73 7.77 -5.62
CA ARG A 25 2.29 9.03 -6.16
C ARG A 25 3.30 9.66 -5.20
N LEU A 26 3.01 9.64 -3.90
CA LEU A 26 3.91 10.12 -2.84
C LEU A 26 5.19 9.28 -2.74
N LEU A 27 5.06 7.95 -2.78
CA LEU A 27 6.20 7.03 -2.72
C LEU A 27 7.14 7.18 -3.93
N ILE A 28 6.58 7.43 -5.12
CA ILE A 28 7.37 7.71 -6.35
C ILE A 28 7.99 9.11 -6.30
N GLY A 29 7.36 10.07 -5.62
CA GLY A 29 7.80 11.46 -5.58
C GLY A 29 7.29 12.31 -6.74
N LYS A 30 6.23 11.87 -7.45
CA LYS A 30 5.69 12.58 -8.63
C LYS A 30 5.15 13.99 -8.34
N GLN A 31 4.96 14.35 -7.08
CA GLN A 31 4.51 15.68 -6.68
C GLN A 31 5.66 16.68 -6.51
N LYS A 32 6.90 16.21 -6.43
CA LYS A 32 8.07 17.08 -6.33
C LYS A 32 8.49 17.56 -7.71
N VAL A 33 8.93 18.81 -7.78
CA VAL A 33 9.46 19.42 -9.02
C VAL A 33 10.75 18.72 -9.44
N ASP A 34 11.57 18.29 -8.47
CA ASP A 34 12.85 17.61 -8.70
C ASP A 34 12.70 16.11 -9.04
N TYR A 35 11.54 15.69 -9.55
CA TYR A 35 11.29 14.28 -9.88
C TYR A 35 12.17 13.81 -11.03
N LEU A 36 12.99 12.79 -10.76
CA LEU A 36 13.80 12.11 -11.75
C LEU A 36 13.40 10.63 -11.81
N PRO A 37 13.06 10.06 -12.98
CA PRO A 37 12.53 8.71 -13.09
C PRO A 37 13.54 7.61 -12.72
N ASN A 38 14.84 7.88 -12.92
CA ASN A 38 15.95 6.97 -12.62
C ASN A 38 16.41 7.02 -11.16
N LEU A 39 16.00 8.03 -10.38
CA LEU A 39 16.42 8.25 -9.01
C LEU A 39 15.24 8.10 -8.05
N ASP A 40 15.49 7.57 -6.85
CA ASP A 40 14.42 7.41 -5.85
C ASP A 40 14.23 8.67 -4.99
N GLY A 41 13.44 9.63 -5.50
CA GLY A 41 13.20 10.94 -4.86
C GLY A 41 11.95 11.05 -3.97
N GLY A 42 11.18 9.98 -3.80
CA GLY A 42 9.89 10.04 -3.10
C GLY A 42 9.98 10.14 -1.57
N ASP A 43 8.81 10.16 -0.93
CA ASP A 43 8.67 10.42 0.50
C ASP A 43 8.29 9.18 1.33
N TYR A 44 8.38 9.28 2.66
CA TYR A 44 7.84 8.27 3.56
C TYR A 44 6.34 8.46 3.69
N VAL A 45 5.59 7.35 3.65
CA VAL A 45 4.14 7.39 3.81
C VAL A 45 3.75 6.43 4.90
N VAL A 46 3.10 6.96 5.93
CA VAL A 46 2.50 6.18 6.99
C VAL A 46 0.99 6.20 6.84
N VAL A 47 0.41 5.02 6.82
CA VAL A 47 -1.03 4.79 6.70
C VAL A 47 -1.55 4.22 8.01
N THR A 48 -2.58 4.86 8.58
CA THR A 48 -3.30 4.39 9.77
C THR A 48 -4.69 3.85 9.40
N ASN A 49 -5.33 3.16 10.34
CA ASN A 49 -6.70 2.65 10.21
C ASN A 49 -6.93 1.73 9.00
N SER A 50 -5.98 0.85 8.67
CA SER A 50 -6.12 -0.04 7.51
C SER A 50 -7.32 -0.98 7.59
N ASP A 51 -7.84 -1.26 8.80
CA ASP A 51 -9.04 -2.08 9.01
C ASP A 51 -10.31 -1.40 8.49
N LEU A 52 -10.33 -0.06 8.43
CA LEU A 52 -11.50 0.76 8.10
C LEU A 52 -11.54 1.20 6.62
N VAL A 53 -10.62 0.71 5.80
CA VAL A 53 -10.58 1.03 4.36
C VAL A 53 -11.78 0.40 3.63
N LYS A 54 -12.47 1.14 2.76
CA LYS A 54 -13.67 0.65 2.07
C LYS A 54 -13.36 0.04 0.71
N VAL A 55 -14.11 -1.00 0.37
CA VAL A 55 -14.19 -1.55 -0.99
C VAL A 55 -15.64 -1.44 -1.46
N THR A 56 -15.85 -0.99 -2.69
CA THR A 56 -17.19 -0.69 -3.23
C THR A 56 -17.95 -1.95 -3.66
N GLY A 57 -19.26 -1.99 -3.46
CA GLY A 57 -20.14 -3.05 -3.96
C GLY A 57 -19.89 -4.40 -3.29
N LYS A 58 -20.13 -5.50 -4.03
CA LYS A 58 -19.97 -6.89 -3.51
C LYS A 58 -18.52 -7.40 -3.51
N LYS A 59 -17.54 -6.51 -3.68
CA LYS A 59 -16.12 -6.87 -3.84
C LYS A 59 -15.50 -7.47 -2.58
N GLU A 60 -16.06 -7.20 -1.40
CA GLU A 60 -15.54 -7.75 -0.15
C GLU A 60 -15.58 -9.29 -0.16
N LEU A 61 -16.64 -9.87 -0.74
CA LEU A 61 -16.83 -11.32 -0.85
C LEU A 61 -16.41 -11.86 -2.22
N ASN A 62 -16.68 -11.12 -3.31
CA ASN A 62 -16.51 -11.63 -4.67
C ASN A 62 -15.10 -11.46 -5.22
N LYS A 63 -14.24 -10.65 -4.58
CA LYS A 63 -12.87 -10.46 -5.04
C LYS A 63 -11.94 -11.40 -4.26
N PHE A 64 -11.18 -12.17 -5.01
CA PHE A 64 -10.20 -13.11 -4.47
C PHE A 64 -8.78 -12.69 -4.82
N TYR A 65 -7.86 -12.96 -3.90
CA TYR A 65 -6.43 -12.94 -4.12
C TYR A 65 -5.96 -14.36 -4.37
N TYR A 66 -5.18 -14.54 -5.43
CA TYR A 66 -4.64 -15.82 -5.84
C TYR A 66 -3.13 -15.85 -5.63
N SER A 67 -2.62 -16.99 -5.22
CA SER A 67 -1.18 -17.26 -5.10
C SER A 67 -0.90 -18.73 -5.39
N HIS A 68 0.33 -19.03 -5.79
CA HIS A 68 0.77 -20.39 -6.09
C HIS A 68 2.15 -20.61 -5.48
N SER A 69 2.38 -21.79 -4.89
CA SER A 69 3.68 -22.15 -4.28
C SER A 69 4.71 -22.70 -5.27
N ASN A 70 4.33 -22.90 -6.53
CA ASN A 70 5.10 -23.58 -7.60
C ASN A 70 5.26 -25.09 -7.43
N TYR A 71 4.54 -25.71 -6.50
CA TYR A 71 4.41 -27.17 -6.39
C TYR A 71 3.06 -27.63 -6.98
N PRO A 72 2.95 -28.88 -7.48
CA PRO A 72 1.67 -29.45 -7.90
C PRO A 72 0.62 -29.33 -6.78
N GLY A 73 -0.59 -28.86 -7.11
CA GLY A 73 -1.66 -28.60 -6.13
C GLY A 73 -1.43 -27.37 -5.24
N GLY A 74 -0.43 -26.53 -5.53
CA GLY A 74 -0.02 -25.39 -4.72
C GLY A 74 -0.90 -24.13 -4.81
N PHE A 75 -2.09 -24.22 -5.42
CA PHE A 75 -2.98 -23.08 -5.61
C PHE A 75 -3.66 -22.68 -4.31
N LYS A 76 -3.64 -21.38 -4.00
CA LYS A 76 -4.29 -20.80 -2.82
C LYS A 76 -5.10 -19.58 -3.24
N GLN A 77 -6.32 -19.52 -2.74
CA GLN A 77 -7.18 -18.35 -2.87
C GLN A 77 -7.60 -17.85 -1.50
N ILE A 78 -7.78 -16.54 -1.38
CA ILE A 78 -8.33 -15.89 -0.18
C ILE A 78 -9.19 -14.71 -0.60
N SER A 79 -10.40 -14.60 -0.05
CA SER A 79 -11.28 -13.46 -0.34
C SER A 79 -10.72 -12.15 0.27
N VAL A 80 -11.18 -11.01 -0.22
CA VAL A 80 -10.83 -9.71 0.38
C VAL A 80 -11.26 -9.65 1.85
N HIS A 81 -12.46 -10.14 2.15
CA HIS A 81 -12.99 -10.23 3.51
C HIS A 81 -12.05 -11.03 4.44
N GLU A 82 -11.71 -12.27 4.07
CA GLU A 82 -10.81 -13.11 4.87
C GLU A 82 -9.41 -12.49 5.00
N GLN A 83 -8.92 -11.87 3.91
CA GLN A 83 -7.63 -11.19 3.95
C GLN A 83 -7.65 -9.98 4.88
N ARG A 84 -8.76 -9.25 5.00
CA ARG A 84 -8.93 -8.16 5.96
C ARG A 84 -8.84 -8.66 7.40
N VAL A 85 -9.62 -9.71 7.71
CA VAL A 85 -9.64 -10.34 9.04
C VAL A 85 -8.24 -10.84 9.43
N LYS A 86 -7.55 -11.49 8.47
CA LYS A 86 -6.19 -11.99 8.70
C LYS A 86 -5.16 -10.86 8.85
N ASP A 87 -5.05 -10.00 7.86
CA ASP A 87 -4.17 -8.84 7.88
C ASP A 87 -4.61 -7.78 6.86
N SER A 88 -5.36 -6.77 7.33
CA SER A 88 -5.80 -5.63 6.54
C SER A 88 -4.66 -4.81 5.94
N ARG A 89 -3.48 -4.78 6.59
CA ARG A 89 -2.30 -4.05 6.07
C ARG A 89 -1.89 -4.58 4.71
N ARG A 90 -2.00 -5.91 4.50
CA ARG A 90 -1.68 -6.54 3.22
C ARG A 90 -2.59 -6.08 2.09
N LEU A 91 -3.84 -5.67 2.35
CA LEU A 91 -4.71 -5.13 1.30
C LEU A 91 -4.11 -3.86 0.68
N ILE A 92 -3.67 -2.93 1.54
CA ILE A 92 -3.07 -1.66 1.13
C ILE A 92 -1.69 -1.90 0.51
N VAL A 93 -0.82 -2.66 1.18
CA VAL A 93 0.53 -2.97 0.68
C VAL A 93 0.45 -3.65 -0.69
N HIS A 94 -0.42 -4.64 -0.86
CA HIS A 94 -0.57 -5.35 -2.13
C HIS A 94 -1.11 -4.44 -3.24
N ALA A 95 -2.11 -3.60 -2.94
CA ALA A 95 -2.66 -2.65 -3.90
C ALA A 95 -1.61 -1.62 -4.34
N VAL A 96 -0.91 -0.98 -3.40
CA VAL A 96 0.15 -0.01 -3.69
C VAL A 96 1.30 -0.67 -4.46
N SER A 97 1.70 -1.87 -4.07
CA SER A 97 2.77 -2.64 -4.73
C SER A 97 2.49 -2.92 -6.20
N LYS A 98 1.21 -3.08 -6.58
CA LYS A 98 0.79 -3.23 -7.98
C LYS A 98 0.71 -1.91 -8.75
N MET A 99 0.70 -0.76 -8.06
CA MET A 99 0.71 0.58 -8.66
C MET A 99 2.12 1.13 -8.87
N LEU A 100 3.15 0.48 -8.31
CA LEU A 100 4.55 0.88 -8.49
C LEU A 100 5.18 0.21 -9.74
N PRO A 101 6.06 0.91 -10.48
CA PRO A 101 6.81 0.32 -11.59
C PRO A 101 7.61 -0.91 -11.16
N LYS A 102 7.59 -1.97 -11.98
CA LYS A 102 8.35 -3.21 -11.72
C LYS A 102 9.83 -3.03 -12.08
N ASN A 103 10.57 -2.30 -11.25
CA ASN A 103 12.01 -2.08 -11.41
C ASN A 103 12.76 -2.25 -10.08
N LYS A 104 14.09 -2.07 -10.10
CA LYS A 104 14.96 -2.21 -8.90
C LYS A 104 14.57 -1.25 -7.77
N LEU A 105 14.07 -0.05 -8.10
CA LEU A 105 13.65 0.97 -7.12
C LEU A 105 12.34 0.61 -6.37
N ARG A 106 11.59 -0.39 -6.86
CA ARG A 106 10.29 -0.76 -6.28
C ARG A 106 10.41 -1.25 -4.84
N ALA A 107 11.46 -2.02 -4.52
CA ALA A 107 11.68 -2.56 -3.19
C ALA A 107 11.88 -1.43 -2.18
N ASP A 108 12.78 -0.49 -2.49
CA ASP A 108 13.09 0.66 -1.65
C ASP A 108 11.87 1.57 -1.47
N ARG A 109 11.11 1.82 -2.53
CA ARG A 109 9.84 2.55 -2.47
C ARG A 109 8.84 1.88 -1.54
N LEU A 110 8.70 0.55 -1.62
CA LEU A 110 7.78 -0.19 -0.75
C LEU A 110 8.23 -0.21 0.70
N GLN A 111 9.53 -0.28 0.99
CA GLN A 111 10.04 -0.23 2.36
C GLN A 111 9.69 1.08 3.08
N ARG A 112 9.49 2.18 2.32
CA ARG A 112 9.08 3.50 2.83
C ARG A 112 7.58 3.61 3.14
N LEU A 113 6.76 2.65 2.69
CA LEU A 113 5.36 2.55 3.08
C LEU A 113 5.25 1.84 4.43
N LYS A 114 4.67 2.52 5.43
CA LYS A 114 4.34 1.94 6.73
C LYS A 114 2.84 1.89 6.88
N VAL A 115 2.29 0.73 7.24
CA VAL A 115 0.83 0.54 7.33
C VAL A 115 0.49 -0.04 8.69
N PHE A 116 -0.46 0.60 9.38
CA PHE A 116 -0.93 0.24 10.71
C PHE A 116 -2.43 -0.04 10.68
N LYS A 117 -2.85 -1.01 11.51
CA LYS A 117 -4.24 -1.44 11.61
C LYS A 117 -5.12 -0.38 12.28
N GLY A 118 -4.63 0.19 13.39
CA GLY A 118 -5.30 1.25 14.14
C GLY A 118 -4.69 2.64 13.90
N SER A 119 -5.05 3.57 14.78
CA SER A 119 -4.58 4.96 14.80
C SER A 119 -3.19 5.12 15.42
N GLU A 120 -2.78 4.16 16.25
CA GLU A 120 -1.48 4.20 16.94
C GLU A 120 -0.34 3.85 15.99
N GLN A 121 0.67 4.73 15.96
CA GLN A 121 1.88 4.55 15.18
C GLN A 121 3.10 5.11 15.92
N PRO A 122 4.25 4.42 15.88
CA PRO A 122 5.49 4.86 16.55
C PRO A 122 6.17 6.03 15.83
N TYR A 123 5.64 6.46 14.68
CA TYR A 123 6.23 7.50 13.85
C TYR A 123 5.61 8.88 14.05
N ALA A 124 4.65 9.05 14.97
CA ALA A 124 3.92 10.32 15.14
C ALA A 124 4.81 11.57 15.40
N GLN A 125 6.09 11.39 15.75
CA GLN A 125 7.03 12.48 16.03
C GLN A 125 8.13 12.66 14.94
N LYS A 126 8.00 12.04 13.77
CA LYS A 126 9.00 12.12 12.68
C LYS A 126 8.59 13.02 11.52
#